data_AF-A0A1F9BS03-F1
#
_entry.id   AF-A0A1F9BS03-F1
#
_cell.length_a   1.000
_cell.length_b   1.000
_cell.length_c   1.000
_cell.angle_alpha   90.00
_cell.angle_beta   90.00
_cell.angle_gamma   90.00
#
_symmetry.space_group_name_H-M   'P 1'
#
loop_
_entity.id
_entity.type
_entity.pdbx_description
1 polymer ?
#
loop_
_entity_poly.entity_id
_entity_poly.type
_entity_poly.pdbx_seq_one_letter_code
_entity_poly.pdbx_strand_id
1 'polypeptide(L)'
;MGIVLSRNVSPQQKFDRNAELFRIADLSKVWIVTDVYEHEAQFIKPGMTAKAALFHQGKVFNARVTDVLPVFDPATRTLKVRLEADNPGYILRPEMFADVEFLIAFPSAVTVSADAVLDSGLRKTVFVDLGDGLFEPREVETGWRFGNRVEIMKGLRPGERIAMSSTFLIDSESRLELAAAGIVGTLSKDPVCGVDVSINKAMKYGRKSTYQGKTYYFSSDECKQKFDQNPHNYIKE
;
A
#
# COMPACT_ATOMS: atom_id res chain seq x y z
N MET A 1 -8.99 -40.18 -25.50
CA MET A 1 -10.17 -40.81 -26.16
C MET A 1 -10.94 -39.67 -26.80
N GLY A 2 -11.14 -39.69 -28.13
CA GLY A 2 -11.68 -38.54 -28.85
C GLY A 2 -13.20 -38.41 -28.73
N ILE A 3 -13.68 -37.17 -28.54
CA ILE A 3 -15.11 -36.80 -28.54
C ILE A 3 -15.44 -36.14 -29.88
N VAL A 4 -16.55 -36.55 -30.49
CA VAL A 4 -17.07 -35.91 -31.71
C VAL A 4 -17.70 -34.56 -31.32
N LEU A 5 -17.05 -33.46 -31.72
CA LEU A 5 -17.52 -32.09 -31.49
C LEU A 5 -18.59 -31.67 -32.48
N SER A 6 -18.45 -32.08 -33.74
CA SER A 6 -19.42 -31.81 -34.80
C SER A 6 -19.55 -33.01 -35.73
N ARG A 7 -20.76 -33.18 -36.27
CA ARG A 7 -21.09 -34.12 -37.35
C ARG A 7 -21.90 -33.36 -38.38
N ASN A 8 -21.32 -33.09 -39.53
CA ASN A 8 -21.93 -32.31 -40.60
C ASN A 8 -22.42 -33.20 -41.77
N VAL A 9 -22.48 -34.51 -41.56
CA VAL A 9 -22.91 -35.47 -42.60
C VAL A 9 -23.94 -36.46 -42.07
N SER A 10 -25.01 -36.63 -42.85
CA SER A 10 -26.03 -37.64 -42.63
C SER A 10 -25.85 -38.83 -43.58
N PRO A 11 -26.37 -40.02 -43.25
CA PRO A 11 -26.41 -41.14 -44.19
C PRO A 11 -27.08 -40.72 -45.51
N GLN A 12 -26.56 -41.22 -46.65
CA GLN A 12 -27.02 -40.91 -48.02
C GLN A 12 -26.84 -39.45 -48.50
N GLN A 13 -26.25 -38.57 -47.70
CA GLN A 13 -25.92 -37.21 -48.12
C GLN A 13 -24.69 -37.20 -49.03
N LYS A 14 -24.78 -36.55 -50.20
CA LYS A 14 -23.60 -36.26 -51.03
C LYS A 14 -22.78 -35.15 -50.38
N PHE A 15 -21.46 -35.27 -50.45
CA PHE A 15 -20.53 -34.28 -49.90
C PHE A 15 -19.42 -33.98 -50.91
N ASP A 16 -18.90 -32.77 -50.85
CA ASP A 16 -17.74 -32.37 -51.63
C ASP A 16 -16.45 -32.93 -51.01
N ARG A 17 -15.41 -33.10 -51.83
CA ARG A 17 -14.11 -33.66 -51.39
C ARG A 17 -13.49 -32.91 -50.20
N ASN A 18 -13.80 -31.62 -50.05
CA ASN A 18 -13.25 -30.75 -49.00
C ASN A 18 -14.23 -30.46 -47.86
N ALA A 19 -15.38 -31.14 -47.81
CA ALA A 19 -16.36 -30.95 -46.74
C ALA A 19 -15.85 -31.53 -45.40
N GLU A 20 -15.86 -30.73 -44.34
CA GLU A 20 -15.60 -31.21 -42.98
C GLU A 20 -16.78 -32.08 -42.51
N LEU A 21 -16.62 -33.39 -42.49
CA LEU A 21 -17.70 -34.32 -42.13
C LEU A 21 -17.85 -34.51 -40.61
N PHE A 22 -16.73 -34.58 -39.92
CA PHE A 22 -16.66 -34.74 -38.47
C PHE A 22 -15.51 -33.92 -37.92
N ARG A 23 -15.70 -33.35 -36.73
CA ARG A 23 -14.62 -32.79 -35.91
C ARG A 23 -14.48 -33.62 -34.65
N ILE A 24 -13.30 -34.20 -34.42
CA ILE A 24 -13.02 -35.03 -33.25
C ILE A 24 -11.87 -34.40 -32.49
N ALA A 25 -12.03 -34.23 -31.18
CA ALA A 25 -11.00 -33.66 -30.31
C ALA A 25 -10.86 -34.50 -29.03
N ASP A 26 -9.65 -34.57 -28.49
CA ASP A 26 -9.45 -35.06 -27.13
C ASP A 26 -9.65 -33.88 -26.17
N LEU A 27 -10.68 -33.98 -25.32
CA LEU A 27 -11.01 -32.94 -24.34
C LEU A 27 -10.43 -33.20 -22.95
N SER A 28 -9.54 -34.18 -22.78
CA SER A 28 -8.90 -34.46 -21.48
C SER A 28 -8.07 -33.28 -20.98
N LYS A 29 -7.50 -32.51 -21.91
CA LYS A 29 -6.87 -31.22 -21.68
C LYS A 29 -7.50 -30.19 -22.60
N VAL A 30 -7.70 -28.99 -22.08
CA VAL A 30 -8.28 -27.89 -22.83
C VAL A 30 -7.40 -26.66 -22.75
N TRP A 31 -7.47 -25.85 -23.80
CA TRP A 31 -6.85 -24.53 -23.79
C TRP A 31 -7.86 -23.48 -23.39
N ILE A 32 -7.41 -22.58 -22.53
CA ILE A 32 -8.13 -21.38 -22.13
C ILE A 32 -7.34 -20.20 -22.70
N VAL A 33 -7.99 -19.35 -23.47
CA VAL A 33 -7.38 -18.13 -24.01
C VAL A 33 -8.04 -16.95 -23.32
N THR A 34 -7.23 -16.10 -22.71
CA THR A 34 -7.69 -14.90 -22.03
C THR A 34 -6.96 -13.67 -22.55
N ASP A 35 -7.66 -12.55 -22.56
CA ASP A 35 -7.11 -11.25 -22.89
C ASP A 35 -6.60 -10.57 -21.61
N VAL A 36 -5.38 -10.04 -21.66
CA VAL A 36 -4.70 -9.39 -20.53
C VAL A 36 -4.17 -8.04 -20.98
N TYR A 37 -4.30 -7.00 -20.15
CA TYR A 37 -3.78 -5.68 -20.49
C TYR A 37 -2.26 -5.63 -20.49
N GLU A 38 -1.69 -4.74 -21.32
CA GLU A 38 -0.24 -4.56 -21.46
C GLU A 38 0.50 -4.40 -20.12
N HIS A 39 -0.02 -3.55 -19.24
CA HIS A 39 0.60 -3.26 -17.94
C HIS A 39 0.55 -4.44 -16.96
N GLU A 40 -0.33 -5.41 -17.18
CA GLU A 40 -0.45 -6.62 -16.36
C GLU A 40 0.36 -7.78 -16.95
N ALA A 41 0.45 -7.85 -18.28
CA ALA A 41 1.13 -8.91 -19.00
C ALA A 41 2.62 -9.04 -18.62
N GLN A 42 3.28 -7.95 -18.20
CA GLN A 42 4.66 -7.99 -17.70
C GLN A 42 4.84 -8.90 -16.47
N PHE A 43 3.77 -9.15 -15.70
CA PHE A 43 3.80 -10.02 -14.53
C PHE A 43 3.43 -11.46 -14.86
N ILE A 44 2.93 -11.73 -16.07
CA ILE A 44 2.49 -13.05 -16.50
C ILE A 44 3.57 -13.68 -17.36
N LYS A 45 4.08 -14.83 -16.89
CA LYS A 45 5.17 -15.57 -17.53
C LYS A 45 4.73 -17.02 -17.79
N PRO A 46 5.22 -17.64 -18.87
CA PRO A 46 5.04 -19.08 -19.09
C PRO A 46 5.48 -19.89 -17.86
N GLY A 47 4.68 -20.90 -17.51
CA GLY A 47 4.87 -21.75 -16.34
C GLY A 47 4.10 -21.31 -15.08
N MET A 48 3.57 -20.08 -15.05
CA MET A 48 2.74 -19.61 -13.93
C MET A 48 1.45 -20.41 -13.79
N THR A 49 0.98 -20.54 -12.54
CA THR A 49 -0.30 -21.18 -12.23
C THR A 49 -1.39 -20.13 -12.13
N ALA A 50 -2.55 -20.44 -12.69
CA ALA A 50 -3.76 -19.63 -12.64
C ALA A 50 -4.95 -20.51 -12.24
N LYS A 51 -6.03 -19.89 -11.78
CA LYS A 51 -7.30 -20.56 -11.49
C LYS A 51 -8.32 -20.16 -12.54
N ALA A 52 -8.92 -21.14 -13.20
CA ALA A 52 -10.02 -20.92 -14.12
C ALA A 52 -11.35 -21.27 -13.45
N ALA A 53 -12.28 -20.32 -13.36
CA ALA A 53 -13.59 -20.51 -12.73
C ALA A 53 -14.73 -20.46 -13.76
N LEU A 54 -15.68 -21.39 -13.64
CA LEU A 54 -16.93 -21.33 -14.39
C LEU A 54 -17.99 -20.59 -13.57
N PHE A 55 -18.32 -19.35 -13.97
CA PHE A 55 -19.32 -18.49 -13.32
C PHE A 55 -20.60 -19.21 -12.87
N HIS A 56 -21.11 -20.14 -13.70
CA HIS A 56 -22.41 -20.77 -13.50
C HIS A 56 -22.39 -22.02 -12.60
N GLN A 57 -21.21 -22.55 -12.26
CA GLN A 57 -21.09 -23.83 -11.55
C GLN A 57 -20.21 -23.76 -10.29
N GLY A 58 -19.52 -22.65 -10.04
CA GLY A 58 -18.60 -22.51 -8.90
C GLY A 58 -17.44 -23.50 -8.91
N LYS A 59 -17.20 -24.18 -10.04
CA LYS A 59 -16.09 -25.11 -10.22
C LYS A 59 -14.85 -24.35 -10.64
N VAL A 60 -13.75 -24.66 -9.97
CA VAL A 60 -12.43 -24.07 -10.22
C VAL A 60 -11.48 -25.13 -10.74
N PHE A 61 -10.75 -24.79 -11.78
CA PHE A 61 -9.77 -25.65 -12.44
C PHE A 61 -8.39 -24.99 -12.31
N ASN A 62 -7.39 -25.79 -11.99
CA ASN A 62 -6.01 -25.30 -12.04
C ASN A 62 -5.56 -25.27 -13.51
N ALA A 63 -5.05 -24.13 -13.93
CA ALA A 63 -4.53 -23.92 -15.27
C ALA A 63 -3.06 -23.46 -15.18
N ARG A 64 -2.28 -23.78 -16.20
CA ARG A 64 -0.89 -23.33 -16.33
C ARG A 64 -0.74 -22.47 -17.56
N VAL A 65 -0.11 -21.32 -17.42
CA VAL A 65 0.25 -20.45 -18.55
C VAL A 65 1.25 -21.19 -19.43
N THR A 66 0.85 -21.50 -20.66
CA THR A 66 1.72 -22.14 -21.64
C THR A 66 2.43 -21.13 -22.50
N ASP A 67 1.73 -20.04 -22.86
CA ASP A 67 2.24 -19.06 -23.81
C ASP A 67 1.61 -17.68 -23.58
N VAL A 68 2.41 -16.64 -23.85
CA VAL A 68 1.96 -15.24 -23.86
C VAL A 68 2.29 -14.74 -25.26
N LEU A 69 1.28 -14.69 -26.12
CA LEU A 69 1.49 -14.37 -27.53
C LEU A 69 1.99 -12.93 -27.66
N PRO A 70 3.10 -12.67 -28.38
CA PRO A 70 3.72 -11.34 -28.44
C PRO A 70 2.97 -10.36 -29.35
N VAL A 71 1.77 -10.72 -29.81
CA VAL A 71 0.96 -9.93 -30.73
C VAL A 71 -0.18 -9.29 -29.95
N PHE A 72 -0.20 -7.95 -29.95
CA PHE A 72 -1.29 -7.17 -29.37
C PHE A 72 -2.51 -7.17 -30.29
N ASP A 73 -3.69 -7.22 -29.69
CA ASP A 73 -4.92 -6.80 -30.35
C ASP A 73 -5.00 -5.25 -30.26
N PRO A 74 -4.91 -4.52 -31.38
CA PRO A 74 -4.90 -3.07 -31.36
C PRO A 74 -6.27 -2.46 -30.97
N ALA A 75 -7.36 -3.21 -31.10
CA ALA A 75 -8.70 -2.73 -30.77
C ALA A 75 -8.93 -2.71 -29.25
N THR A 76 -8.48 -3.75 -28.56
CA THR A 76 -8.65 -3.91 -27.10
C THR A 76 -7.40 -3.53 -26.29
N ARG A 77 -6.24 -3.38 -26.95
CA ARG A 77 -4.91 -3.18 -26.32
C ARG A 77 -4.58 -4.28 -25.31
N THR A 78 -4.91 -5.51 -25.67
CA THR A 78 -4.65 -6.70 -24.85
C THR A 78 -3.69 -7.66 -25.54
N LEU A 79 -3.01 -8.46 -24.74
CA LEU A 79 -2.25 -9.63 -25.15
C LEU A 79 -3.06 -10.89 -24.92
N LYS A 80 -2.94 -11.85 -25.84
CA LYS A 80 -3.56 -13.16 -25.69
C LYS A 80 -2.66 -14.09 -24.90
N VAL A 81 -3.14 -14.49 -23.73
CA VAL A 81 -2.48 -15.47 -22.87
C VAL A 81 -3.17 -16.82 -23.04
N ARG A 82 -2.39 -17.85 -23.37
CA ARG A 82 -2.86 -19.22 -23.47
C ARG A 82 -2.51 -19.99 -22.19
N LEU A 83 -3.51 -20.63 -21.62
CA LEU A 83 -3.39 -21.54 -20.50
C LEU A 83 -3.84 -22.94 -20.90
N GLU A 84 -3.23 -23.95 -20.28
CA GLU A 84 -3.66 -25.34 -20.36
C GLU A 84 -4.23 -25.78 -19.02
N ALA A 85 -5.40 -26.43 -19.04
CA ALA A 85 -6.05 -26.99 -17.86
C ALA A 85 -6.42 -28.46 -18.09
N ASP A 86 -6.24 -29.28 -17.05
CA ASP A 86 -6.81 -30.63 -17.02
C ASP A 86 -8.33 -30.54 -16.88
N ASN A 87 -9.05 -31.36 -17.62
CA ASN A 87 -10.51 -31.31 -17.73
C ASN A 87 -11.17 -32.62 -17.25
N PRO A 88 -11.05 -32.96 -15.96
CA PRO A 88 -11.64 -34.18 -15.43
C PRO A 88 -13.17 -34.14 -15.59
N GLY A 89 -13.73 -35.22 -16.13
CA GLY A 89 -15.16 -35.31 -16.40
C GLY A 89 -15.65 -34.46 -17.58
N TYR A 90 -14.74 -33.92 -18.40
CA TYR A 90 -15.06 -33.19 -19.64
C TYR A 90 -16.02 -32.01 -19.43
N ILE A 91 -15.87 -31.32 -18.28
CA ILE A 91 -16.77 -30.24 -17.85
C ILE A 91 -16.53 -28.97 -18.66
N LEU A 92 -15.26 -28.63 -18.91
CA LEU A 92 -14.88 -27.53 -19.77
C LEU A 92 -15.13 -27.94 -21.23
N ARG A 93 -16.04 -27.24 -21.90
CA ARG A 93 -16.34 -27.45 -23.31
C ARG A 93 -15.76 -26.31 -24.15
N PRO A 94 -15.35 -26.56 -25.40
CA PRO A 94 -14.96 -25.50 -26.32
C PRO A 94 -16.04 -24.41 -26.41
N GLU A 95 -15.62 -23.18 -26.69
CA GLU A 95 -16.49 -21.99 -26.78
C GLU A 95 -17.18 -21.57 -25.47
N MET A 96 -16.85 -22.19 -24.32
CA MET A 96 -17.32 -21.72 -23.01
C MET A 96 -16.49 -20.54 -22.51
N PHE A 97 -17.15 -19.60 -21.85
CA PHE A 97 -16.50 -18.55 -21.07
C PHE A 97 -16.07 -19.05 -19.70
N ALA A 98 -14.92 -18.58 -19.23
CA ALA A 98 -14.38 -18.83 -17.90
C ALA A 98 -13.63 -17.59 -17.40
N ASP A 99 -13.66 -17.34 -16.09
CA ASP A 99 -12.79 -16.35 -15.47
C ASP A 99 -11.42 -16.95 -15.22
N VAL A 100 -10.38 -16.14 -15.40
CA VAL A 100 -9.01 -16.55 -15.08
C VAL A 100 -8.44 -15.63 -14.02
N GLU A 101 -8.13 -16.20 -12.86
CA GLU A 101 -7.42 -15.53 -11.78
C GLU A 101 -5.94 -15.93 -11.81
N PHE A 102 -5.06 -14.96 -12.01
CA PHE A 102 -3.61 -15.16 -11.98
C PHE A 102 -3.07 -14.95 -10.56
N LEU A 103 -2.29 -15.92 -10.07
CA LEU A 103 -1.59 -15.80 -8.80
C LEU A 103 -0.21 -15.17 -9.04
N ILE A 104 -0.14 -13.84 -8.93
CA ILE A 104 1.11 -13.09 -9.11
C ILE A 104 1.81 -12.97 -7.75
N ALA A 105 3.01 -13.53 -7.66
CA ALA A 105 3.88 -13.33 -6.51
C ALA A 105 4.67 -12.02 -6.68
N PHE A 106 4.40 -11.05 -5.83
CA PHE A 106 5.19 -9.82 -5.77
C PHE A 106 6.42 -10.04 -4.88
N PRO A 107 7.57 -9.42 -5.20
CA PRO A 107 8.71 -9.40 -4.31
C PRO A 107 8.33 -8.76 -2.97
N SER A 108 9.04 -9.12 -1.90
CA SER A 108 8.84 -8.52 -0.58
C SER A 108 8.99 -7.00 -0.67
N ALA A 109 7.92 -6.28 -0.35
CA ALA A 109 7.89 -4.82 -0.40
C ALA A 109 7.40 -4.24 0.94
N VAL A 110 7.84 -3.01 1.25
CA VAL A 110 7.28 -2.25 2.37
C VAL A 110 5.85 -1.88 1.99
N THR A 111 4.89 -2.29 2.82
CA THR A 111 3.48 -1.94 2.60
C THR A 111 2.92 -1.27 3.84
N VAL A 112 2.10 -0.25 3.62
CA VAL A 112 1.42 0.51 4.68
C VAL A 112 -0.09 0.45 4.47
N SER A 113 -0.87 0.80 5.50
CA SER A 113 -2.32 0.98 5.30
C SER A 113 -2.56 2.15 4.34
N ALA A 114 -3.56 2.05 3.48
CA ALA A 114 -3.96 3.15 2.62
C ALA A 114 -4.29 4.41 3.45
N ASP A 115 -4.89 4.23 4.62
CA ASP A 115 -5.26 5.32 5.53
C ASP A 115 -4.06 6.02 6.18
N ALA A 116 -2.85 5.47 6.06
CA ALA A 116 -1.63 6.11 6.56
C ALA A 116 -0.96 7.02 5.53
N VAL A 117 -1.39 6.96 4.27
CA VAL A 117 -0.86 7.78 3.18
C VAL A 117 -1.80 8.96 2.95
N LEU A 118 -1.29 10.17 3.17
CA LEU A 118 -1.97 11.40 2.79
C LEU A 118 -1.62 11.74 1.35
N ASP A 119 -2.59 11.56 0.48
CA ASP A 119 -2.48 11.92 -0.93
C ASP A 119 -3.10 13.30 -1.17
N SER A 120 -2.25 14.30 -1.44
CA SER A 120 -2.70 15.65 -1.78
C SER A 120 -2.86 15.85 -3.29
N GLY A 121 -2.77 14.78 -4.10
CA GLY A 121 -2.73 14.79 -5.55
C GLY A 121 -1.37 15.22 -6.14
N LEU A 122 -0.67 16.14 -5.48
CA LEU A 122 0.67 16.61 -5.87
C LEU A 122 1.79 15.73 -5.31
N ARG A 123 1.61 15.26 -4.07
CA ARG A 123 2.59 14.44 -3.35
C ARG A 123 1.87 13.52 -2.38
N LYS A 124 2.54 12.43 -2.04
CA LYS A 124 2.07 11.44 -1.07
C LYS A 124 2.97 11.49 0.15
N THR A 125 2.38 11.71 1.31
CA THR A 125 3.11 11.92 2.56
C THR A 125 2.65 10.91 3.60
N VAL A 126 3.60 10.36 4.34
CA VAL A 126 3.36 9.55 5.54
C VAL A 126 4.00 10.25 6.73
N PHE A 127 3.45 10.06 7.93
CA PHE A 127 4.02 10.59 9.16
C PHE A 127 4.73 9.48 9.92
N VAL A 128 6.06 9.58 10.05
CA VAL A 128 6.88 8.61 10.78
C VAL A 128 6.92 9.00 12.26
N ASP A 129 6.63 8.04 13.13
CA ASP A 129 6.71 8.22 14.59
C ASP A 129 8.16 8.04 15.06
N LEU A 130 8.77 9.15 15.49
CA LEU A 130 10.13 9.19 16.03
C LEU A 130 10.17 8.85 17.53
N GLY A 131 9.01 8.64 18.18
CA GLY A 131 8.89 8.50 19.63
C GLY A 131 8.63 9.83 20.33
N ASP A 132 8.27 9.78 21.62
CA ASP A 132 7.92 10.96 22.44
C ASP A 132 6.83 11.85 21.83
N GLY A 133 5.97 11.25 20.99
CA GLY A 133 4.94 11.93 20.23
C GLY A 133 5.49 12.74 19.04
N LEU A 134 6.77 12.73 18.71
CA LEU A 134 7.27 13.49 17.57
C LEU A 134 6.98 12.74 16.26
N PHE A 135 6.32 13.44 15.33
CA PHE A 135 6.00 12.92 14.00
C PHE A 135 6.77 13.69 12.93
N GLU A 136 7.43 12.97 12.04
CA GLU A 136 8.15 13.54 10.90
C GLU A 136 7.35 13.30 9.60
N PRO A 137 6.94 14.35 8.88
CA PRO A 137 6.34 14.20 7.55
C PRO A 137 7.41 13.73 6.57
N ARG A 138 7.15 12.60 5.91
CA ARG A 138 8.05 12.04 4.89
C ARG A 138 7.31 11.80 3.59
N GLU A 139 7.87 12.32 2.51
CA GLU A 139 7.36 12.08 1.18
C GLU A 139 7.69 10.65 0.74
N VAL A 140 6.71 9.97 0.16
CA VAL A 140 6.83 8.57 -0.30
C VAL A 140 6.41 8.43 -1.75
N GLU A 141 7.10 7.54 -2.45
CA GLU A 141 6.64 7.04 -3.74
C GLU A 141 5.85 5.75 -3.49
N THR A 142 4.57 5.75 -3.86
CA THR A 142 3.70 4.56 -3.69
C THR A 142 3.61 3.76 -4.98
N GLY A 143 3.64 2.44 -4.87
CA GLY A 143 3.43 1.49 -5.97
C GLY A 143 2.01 0.95 -5.97
N TRP A 144 1.91 -0.38 -6.00
CA TRP A 144 0.66 -1.11 -6.14
C TRP A 144 -0.24 -0.94 -4.91
N ARG A 145 -1.56 -0.92 -5.15
CA ARG A 145 -2.57 -0.97 -4.09
C ARG A 145 -3.22 -2.36 -4.07
N PHE A 146 -3.16 -3.01 -2.90
CA PHE A 146 -3.69 -4.34 -2.65
C PHE A 146 -4.78 -4.26 -1.58
N GLY A 147 -6.04 -4.10 -2.00
CA GLY A 147 -7.15 -3.92 -1.06
C GLY A 147 -6.99 -2.65 -0.22
N ASN A 148 -6.71 -2.82 1.08
CA ASN A 148 -6.44 -1.73 2.03
C ASN A 148 -4.94 -1.42 2.25
N ARG A 149 -4.04 -2.10 1.54
CA ARG A 149 -2.60 -1.85 1.66
C ARG A 149 -2.06 -1.16 0.42
N VAL A 150 -1.07 -0.31 0.61
CA VAL A 150 -0.35 0.38 -0.45
C VAL A 150 1.13 0.06 -0.33
N GLU A 151 1.74 -0.31 -1.44
CA GLU A 151 3.18 -0.51 -1.54
C GLU A 151 3.93 0.82 -1.49
N ILE A 152 5.04 0.85 -0.77
CA ILE A 152 5.97 1.98 -0.71
C ILE A 152 7.24 1.59 -1.46
N MET A 153 7.44 2.22 -2.62
CA MET A 153 8.63 2.02 -3.46
C MET A 153 9.83 2.79 -2.90
N LYS A 154 9.60 4.00 -2.36
CA LYS A 154 10.64 4.83 -1.73
C LYS A 154 10.07 5.66 -0.59
N GLY A 155 10.97 6.05 0.32
CA GLY A 155 10.67 7.00 1.41
C GLY A 155 10.43 6.36 2.77
N LEU A 156 10.30 5.03 2.85
CA LEU A 156 10.21 4.32 4.14
C LEU A 156 11.15 3.12 4.19
N ARG A 157 11.60 2.81 5.40
CA ARG A 157 12.39 1.61 5.71
C ARG A 157 11.52 0.57 6.42
N PRO A 158 11.79 -0.73 6.21
CA PRO A 158 11.12 -1.79 6.96
C PRO A 158 11.30 -1.57 8.48
N GLY A 159 10.19 -1.67 9.23
CA GLY A 159 10.19 -1.54 10.70
C GLY A 159 9.98 -0.12 11.24
N GLU A 160 9.93 0.91 10.38
CA GLU A 160 9.54 2.25 10.82
C GLU A 160 8.07 2.28 11.28
N ARG A 161 7.80 2.94 12.41
CA ARG A 161 6.45 3.15 12.91
C ARG A 161 5.86 4.38 12.23
N ILE A 162 4.63 4.29 11.77
CA ILE A 162 3.92 5.38 11.10
C ILE A 162 2.59 5.65 11.77
N ALA A 163 2.14 6.91 11.71
CA ALA A 163 0.83 7.31 12.19
C ALA A 163 -0.25 6.99 11.14
N MET A 164 -1.41 6.54 11.60
CA MET A 164 -2.62 6.49 10.78
C MET A 164 -3.19 7.90 10.66
N SER A 165 -3.71 8.30 9.50
CA SER A 165 -4.18 9.69 9.28
C SER A 165 -5.22 10.14 10.30
N SER A 166 -6.11 9.24 10.72
CA SER A 166 -7.13 9.52 11.75
C SER A 166 -6.53 9.81 13.13
N THR A 167 -5.40 9.18 13.49
CA THR A 167 -4.73 9.41 14.77
C THR A 167 -3.87 10.68 14.73
N PHE A 168 -3.29 10.99 13.56
CA PHE A 168 -2.49 12.21 13.38
C PHE A 168 -3.34 13.48 13.42
N LEU A 169 -4.53 13.50 12.80
CA LEU A 169 -5.40 14.68 12.83
C LEU A 169 -5.84 15.01 14.26
N ILE A 170 -6.21 14.01 15.05
CA ILE A 170 -6.63 14.19 16.45
C ILE A 170 -5.46 14.70 17.29
N ASP A 171 -4.27 14.12 17.14
CA ASP A 171 -3.09 14.51 17.93
C ASP A 171 -2.50 15.87 17.49
N SER A 172 -2.56 16.18 16.18
CA SER A 172 -2.15 17.49 15.65
C SER A 172 -3.11 18.61 16.00
N GLU A 173 -4.42 18.35 15.99
CA GLU A 173 -5.43 19.32 16.42
C GLU A 173 -5.31 19.56 17.92
N SER A 174 -5.11 18.49 18.71
CA SER A 174 -4.85 18.63 20.14
C SER A 174 -3.55 19.39 20.42
N ARG A 175 -2.49 19.23 19.61
CA ARG A 175 -1.27 20.06 19.72
C ARG A 175 -1.41 21.48 19.21
N LEU A 176 -2.17 21.71 18.14
CA LEU A 176 -2.50 23.05 17.65
C LEU A 176 -3.35 23.79 18.68
N GLU A 177 -4.28 23.11 19.33
CA GLU A 177 -5.09 23.64 20.42
C GLU A 177 -4.25 23.87 21.68
N LEU A 178 -3.33 22.95 22.03
CA LEU A 178 -2.36 23.13 23.11
C LEU A 178 -1.33 24.24 22.80
N ALA A 179 -0.99 24.47 21.53
CA ALA A 179 -0.11 25.56 21.08
C ALA A 179 -0.86 26.91 21.07
N ALA A 180 -2.13 26.93 20.63
CA ALA A 180 -3.02 28.07 20.71
C ALA A 180 -3.38 28.43 22.17
N ALA A 181 -3.45 27.43 23.05
CA ALA A 181 -3.57 27.57 24.50
C ALA A 181 -2.22 27.88 25.21
N GLY A 182 -1.11 28.01 24.47
CA GLY A 182 0.18 28.47 24.99
C GLY A 182 0.98 27.45 25.81
N ILE A 183 0.67 26.15 25.72
CA ILE A 183 1.30 25.09 26.54
C ILE A 183 2.54 24.49 25.86
N VAL A 184 2.74 24.71 24.56
CA VAL A 184 3.91 24.21 23.84
C VAL A 184 5.00 25.28 23.72
N GLY A 185 6.01 25.19 24.58
CA GLY A 185 7.38 25.60 24.27
C GLY A 185 7.74 27.07 24.43
N THR A 186 7.33 27.74 25.51
CA THR A 186 8.03 28.98 25.89
C THR A 186 9.42 28.63 26.41
N LEU A 187 10.45 28.87 25.59
CA LEU A 187 11.80 29.01 26.10
C LEU A 187 11.85 30.33 26.87
N SER A 188 12.29 30.28 28.11
CA SER A 188 12.54 31.45 28.96
C SER A 188 14.03 31.56 29.19
N LYS A 189 14.57 32.78 29.06
CA LYS A 189 16.00 33.01 29.23
C LYS A 189 16.33 33.06 30.72
N ASP A 190 17.29 32.25 31.16
CA ASP A 190 17.78 32.28 32.54
C ASP A 190 18.45 33.63 32.83
N PRO A 191 17.99 34.42 33.81
CA PRO A 191 18.54 35.75 34.08
C PRO A 191 19.94 35.73 34.71
N VAL A 192 20.41 34.60 35.23
CA VAL A 192 21.73 34.48 35.87
C VAL A 192 22.81 34.07 34.87
N CYS A 193 22.50 33.10 34.00
CA CYS A 193 23.48 32.55 33.07
C CYS A 193 23.17 32.81 31.59
N GLY A 194 21.98 33.31 31.26
CA GLY A 194 21.60 33.68 29.89
C GLY A 194 21.24 32.50 28.97
N VAL A 195 21.23 31.27 29.49
CA VAL A 195 20.89 30.06 28.73
C VAL A 195 19.37 29.97 28.52
N ASP A 196 18.94 29.48 27.35
CA ASP A 196 17.52 29.22 27.08
C ASP A 196 17.02 28.00 27.86
N VAL A 197 15.98 28.20 28.65
CA VAL A 197 15.39 27.20 29.54
C VAL A 197 13.98 26.87 29.10
N SER A 198 13.71 25.59 28.90
CA SER A 198 12.33 25.13 28.70
C SER A 198 11.55 25.27 30.01
N ILE A 199 10.50 26.10 30.01
CA ILE A 199 9.64 26.32 31.20
C ILE A 199 9.14 24.99 31.78
N ASN A 200 8.74 24.03 30.94
CA ASN A 200 8.27 22.70 31.38
C ASN A 200 9.34 21.93 32.18
N LYS A 201 10.61 22.01 31.75
CA LYS A 201 11.73 21.36 32.44
C LYS A 201 11.98 22.05 33.79
N ALA A 202 12.00 23.38 33.81
CA ALA A 202 12.16 24.16 35.04
C ALA A 202 11.02 23.93 36.04
N MET A 203 9.76 23.85 35.60
CA MET A 203 8.62 23.54 36.46
C MET A 203 8.71 22.13 37.05
N LYS A 204 9.06 21.13 36.24
CA LYS A 204 9.20 19.73 36.67
C LYS A 204 10.25 19.57 37.78
N TYR A 205 11.35 20.30 37.70
CA TYR A 205 12.44 20.24 38.69
C TYR A 205 12.36 21.31 39.78
N GLY A 206 11.26 22.09 39.86
CA GLY A 206 11.12 23.16 40.86
C GLY A 206 12.10 24.34 40.69
N ARG A 207 12.69 24.49 39.51
CA ARG A 207 13.70 25.51 39.16
C ARG A 207 13.05 26.83 38.73
N LYS A 208 12.17 27.37 39.57
CA LYS A 208 11.51 28.66 39.35
C LYS A 208 11.56 29.52 40.60
N SER A 209 11.56 30.83 40.42
CA SER A 209 11.49 31.82 41.50
C SER A 209 10.64 33.00 41.08
N THR A 210 9.98 33.64 42.03
CA THR A 210 9.07 34.77 41.78
C THR A 210 9.62 36.01 42.46
N TYR A 211 9.83 37.08 41.69
CA TYR A 211 10.34 38.36 42.18
C TYR A 211 9.59 39.50 41.48
N GLN A 212 9.17 40.52 42.23
CA GLN A 212 8.38 41.66 41.73
C GLN A 212 7.15 41.25 40.88
N GLY A 213 6.47 40.16 41.27
CA GLY A 213 5.29 39.66 40.57
C GLY A 213 5.57 38.93 39.25
N LYS A 214 6.83 38.81 38.84
CA LYS A 214 7.25 38.06 37.65
C LYS A 214 7.91 36.73 38.04
N THR A 215 7.58 35.66 37.32
CA THR A 215 8.17 34.34 37.53
C THR A 215 9.34 34.12 36.57
N TYR A 216 10.49 33.74 37.12
CA TYR A 216 11.73 33.46 36.41
C TYR A 216 12.05 31.96 36.48
N TYR A 217 12.65 31.43 35.42
CA TYR A 217 12.95 30.00 35.26
C TYR A 217 14.46 29.81 35.10
N PHE A 218 15.00 28.77 35.73
CA PHE A 218 16.45 28.55 35.81
C PHE A 218 16.87 27.23 35.17
N SER A 219 18.03 27.27 34.54
CA SER A 219 18.67 26.14 33.85
C SER A 219 19.16 25.07 34.84
N SER A 220 19.71 25.52 35.97
CA SER A 220 20.22 24.68 37.06
C SER A 220 19.76 25.17 38.43
N ASP A 221 19.85 24.29 39.43
CA ASP A 221 19.55 24.63 40.83
C ASP A 221 20.52 25.70 41.37
N GLU A 222 21.75 25.74 40.86
CA GLU A 222 22.77 26.74 41.22
C GLU A 222 22.37 28.13 40.72
N CYS A 223 21.84 28.24 39.50
CA CYS A 223 21.36 29.51 38.95
C CYS A 223 20.16 30.02 39.76
N LYS A 224 19.24 29.13 40.13
CA LYS A 224 18.12 29.46 41.03
C LYS A 224 18.63 29.98 42.38
N GLN A 225 19.57 29.27 43.02
CA GLN A 225 20.09 29.68 44.33
C GLN A 225 20.80 31.05 44.27
N LYS A 226 21.59 31.31 43.22
CA LYS A 226 22.26 32.62 43.03
C LYS A 226 21.25 33.75 42.84
N PHE A 227 20.19 33.49 42.08
CA PHE A 227 19.11 34.46 41.90
C PHE A 227 18.36 34.71 43.21
N ASP A 228 17.99 33.65 43.95
CA ASP A 228 17.26 33.76 45.23
C ASP A 228 18.07 34.54 46.29
N GLN A 229 19.41 34.47 46.24
CA GLN A 229 20.29 35.21 47.16
C GLN A 229 20.38 36.71 46.83
N ASN A 230 20.45 37.08 45.55
CA ASN A 230 20.58 38.49 45.14
C ASN A 230 19.77 38.81 43.85
N PRO A 231 18.42 38.84 43.90
CA PRO A 231 17.60 38.96 42.69
C PRO A 231 17.78 40.29 41.95
N HIS A 232 18.06 41.37 42.69
CA HIS A 232 18.25 42.72 42.16
C HIS A 232 19.45 42.86 41.21
N ASN A 233 20.47 41.99 41.32
CA ASN A 233 21.65 42.05 40.46
C ASN A 233 21.42 41.48 39.06
N TYR A 234 20.36 40.69 38.88
CA TYR A 234 20.08 39.96 37.64
C TYR A 234 18.86 40.50 36.88
N ILE A 235 18.13 41.42 37.47
CA ILE A 235 16.97 42.07 36.86
C ILE A 235 17.36 43.52 36.62
N LYS A 236 17.54 43.89 35.34
CA LYS A 236 17.61 45.29 34.93
C LYS A 236 16.18 45.82 34.89
N GLU A 237 15.95 46.98 35.49
CA GLU A 237 14.71 47.78 35.32
C GLU A 237 14.45 48.07 33.83
#